data_AF-A0A2N5KJ23-F1
#
_entry.id   AF-A0A2N5KJ23-F1
#
_cell.length_a   1.000
_cell.length_b   1.000
_cell.length_c   1.000
_cell.angle_alpha   90.00
_cell.angle_beta   90.00
_cell.angle_gamma   90.00
#
_symmetry.space_group_name_H-M   'P 1'
#
loop_
_entity.id
_entity.type
_entity.pdbx_description
1 polymer ?
#
loop_
_entity_poly.entity_id
_entity_poly.type
_entity_poly.pdbx_seq_one_letter_code
_entity_poly.pdbx_strand_id
1 'polypeptide(L)'
;MAAIVKIKPEVLTEHRMRMEMRNLEDEDIENTIRMKGWAWVLARKSWVYAGEPDFIYRQIREVVIGLPDIVFDEAGIEEGVQTILEKARSDEEREEGRELLRRALEKTGQLDEAGGLLQA
;
A
#
# COMPACT_ATOMS: atom_id res chain seq x y z
N MET A 1 -9.44 4.41 15.48
CA MET A 1 -9.87 3.46 14.43
C MET A 1 -8.67 3.15 13.56
N ALA A 2 -8.50 1.93 13.06
CA ALA A 2 -7.38 1.64 12.17
C ALA A 2 -7.53 2.42 10.85
N ALA A 3 -6.40 2.95 10.37
CA ALA A 3 -6.29 3.50 9.03
C ALA A 3 -6.38 2.36 8.01
N ILE A 4 -7.14 2.58 6.94
CA ILE A 4 -7.39 1.56 5.92
C ILE A 4 -6.59 1.92 4.67
N VAL A 5 -5.75 1.00 4.20
CA VAL A 5 -4.98 1.15 2.96
C VAL A 5 -5.55 0.30 1.83
N LYS A 6 -5.57 0.86 0.62
CA LYS A 6 -5.92 0.17 -0.62
C LYS A 6 -4.91 0.50 -1.71
N ILE A 7 -4.50 -0.49 -2.48
CA ILE A 7 -3.60 -0.32 -3.62
C ILE A 7 -4.38 -0.65 -4.88
N LYS A 8 -4.27 0.21 -5.89
CA LYS A 8 -4.99 0.12 -7.16
C LYS A 8 -4.06 0.40 -8.32
N PRO A 9 -4.36 -0.13 -9.52
CA PRO A 9 -3.61 0.25 -10.69
C PRO A 9 -3.92 1.70 -11.07
N GLU A 10 -2.90 2.44 -11.53
CA GLU A 10 -3.15 3.64 -12.34
C GLU A 10 -3.26 3.18 -13.80
N VAL A 11 -4.41 3.43 -14.41
CA VAL A 11 -4.77 2.82 -15.70
C VAL A 11 -4.14 3.58 -16.87
N LEU A 12 -3.90 4.88 -16.71
CA LEU A 12 -3.35 5.72 -17.78
C LEU A 12 -1.84 5.54 -17.99
N THR A 13 -1.15 4.87 -17.07
CA THR A 13 0.31 4.73 -17.09
C THR A 13 0.70 3.30 -16.76
N GLU A 14 1.66 2.77 -17.51
CA GLU A 14 2.00 1.35 -17.53
C GLU A 14 2.35 0.80 -16.14
N HIS A 15 3.26 1.44 -15.41
CA HIS A 15 3.80 0.92 -14.14
C HIS A 15 3.30 1.64 -12.88
N ARG A 16 2.54 2.72 -13.02
CA ARG A 16 2.11 3.46 -11.83
C ARG A 16 0.97 2.76 -11.14
N MET A 17 0.93 2.97 -9.84
CA MET A 17 -0.11 2.49 -8.95
C MET A 17 -0.57 3.66 -8.11
N ARG A 18 -1.74 3.50 -7.51
CA ARG A 18 -2.33 4.43 -6.57
C ARG A 18 -2.53 3.74 -5.24
N MET A 19 -2.02 4.34 -4.18
CA MET A 19 -2.29 3.96 -2.79
C MET A 19 -3.28 4.96 -2.20
N GLU A 20 -4.41 4.47 -1.73
CA GLU A 20 -5.44 5.23 -1.01
C GLU A 20 -5.38 4.84 0.45
N MET A 21 -5.30 5.83 1.36
CA MET A 21 -5.45 5.63 2.79
C MET A 21 -6.66 6.42 3.29
N ARG A 22 -7.43 5.82 4.19
CA ARG A 22 -8.63 6.39 4.80
C ARG A 22 -8.60 6.21 6.31
N ASN A 23 -9.51 6.89 7.01
CA ASN A 23 -9.61 6.89 8.48
C ASN A 23 -8.33 7.42 9.17
N LEU A 24 -7.69 8.43 8.57
CA LEU A 24 -6.53 9.12 9.14
C LEU A 24 -6.96 10.11 10.25
N GLU A 25 -7.64 9.61 11.28
CA GLU A 25 -8.12 10.42 12.40
C GLU A 25 -7.05 10.57 13.51
N ASP A 26 -6.06 9.69 13.48
CA ASP A 26 -4.89 9.75 14.33
C ASP A 26 -3.92 10.83 13.80
N GLU A 27 -3.73 11.90 14.60
CA GLU A 27 -2.89 13.03 14.22
C GLU A 27 -1.42 12.64 14.03
N ASP A 28 -0.90 11.64 14.74
CA ASP A 28 0.50 11.21 14.60
C ASP A 28 0.71 10.47 13.29
N ILE A 29 -0.24 9.62 12.90
CA ILE A 29 -0.24 8.95 11.59
C ILE A 29 -0.42 9.99 10.47
N GLU A 30 -1.39 10.90 10.60
CA GLU A 30 -1.62 11.97 9.62
C GLU A 30 -0.36 12.83 9.43
N ASN A 31 0.24 13.32 10.51
CA ASN A 31 1.42 14.17 10.47
C ASN A 31 2.62 13.45 9.88
N THR A 32 2.84 12.18 10.24
CA THR A 32 3.93 11.36 9.68
C THR A 32 3.78 11.22 8.17
N ILE A 33 2.57 10.91 7.70
CA ILE A 33 2.27 10.78 6.27
C ILE A 33 2.45 12.12 5.53
N ARG A 34 2.03 13.24 6.14
CA ARG A 34 2.21 14.59 5.56
C ARG A 34 3.69 14.99 5.46
N MET A 35 4.49 14.69 6.48
CA MET A 35 5.93 14.98 6.49
C MET A 35 6.70 14.12 5.47
N LYS A 36 6.22 12.91 5.18
CA LYS A 36 6.80 12.04 4.16
C LYS A 36 6.53 12.51 2.73
N GLY A 37 5.64 13.48 2.52
CA GLY A 37 5.81 14.53 1.51
C GLY A 37 5.65 14.16 0.04
N TRP A 38 4.65 13.37 -0.38
CA TRP A 38 4.40 13.16 -1.83
C TRP A 38 2.93 13.01 -2.24
N ALA A 39 1.97 13.41 -1.43
CA ALA A 39 0.58 13.00 -1.65
C ALA A 39 -0.46 14.10 -1.57
N TRP A 40 -1.58 13.81 -2.22
CA TRP A 40 -2.77 14.63 -2.20
C TRP A 40 -3.58 14.28 -0.94
N VAL A 41 -3.61 15.19 0.02
CA VAL A 41 -4.43 15.06 1.23
C VAL A 41 -5.83 15.56 0.90
N LEU A 42 -6.79 14.64 0.87
CA LEU A 42 -8.19 14.99 0.70
C LEU A 42 -8.81 15.09 2.10
N ALA A 43 -8.90 16.33 2.59
CA ALA A 43 -9.66 16.73 3.77
C ALA A 43 -9.30 16.05 5.11
N ARG A 44 -8.01 15.90 5.43
CA ARG A 44 -7.45 15.31 6.69
C ARG A 44 -7.83 13.87 7.00
N LYS A 45 -8.88 13.32 6.39
CA LYS A 45 -9.39 11.97 6.66
C LYS A 45 -8.88 10.93 5.66
N SER A 46 -8.31 11.38 4.55
CA SER A 46 -7.85 10.51 3.50
C SER A 46 -6.65 11.07 2.76
N TRP A 47 -5.85 10.16 2.24
CA TRP A 47 -4.60 10.42 1.57
C TRP A 47 -4.56 9.56 0.31
N VAL A 48 -4.17 10.17 -0.80
CA VAL A 48 -4.01 9.47 -2.07
C VAL A 48 -2.64 9.77 -2.62
N TYR A 49 -1.91 8.70 -2.93
CA TYR A 49 -0.59 8.75 -3.52
C TYR A 49 -0.56 7.96 -4.81
N ALA A 50 0.08 8.51 -5.85
CA ALA A 50 0.27 7.82 -7.12
C ALA A 50 1.74 7.89 -7.54
N GLY A 51 2.35 6.73 -7.78
CA GLY A 51 3.79 6.63 -8.00
C GLY A 51 4.19 5.38 -8.78
N GLU A 52 5.45 5.34 -9.18
CA GLU A 52 6.11 4.15 -9.73
C GLU A 52 6.34 3.10 -8.62
N PRO A 53 6.69 1.85 -8.97
CA PRO A 53 6.86 0.77 -8.00
C PRO A 53 7.79 1.11 -6.83
N ASP A 54 8.95 1.71 -7.09
CA ASP A 54 9.93 2.11 -6.07
C ASP A 54 9.34 3.06 -5.01
N PHE A 55 8.48 3.99 -5.42
CA PHE A 55 7.79 4.88 -4.50
C PHE A 55 6.71 4.16 -3.70
N ILE A 56 5.92 3.30 -4.35
CA ILE A 56 4.85 2.53 -3.69
C ILE A 56 5.45 1.57 -2.66
N TYR A 57 6.53 0.88 -3.01
CA TYR A 57 7.24 -0.06 -2.15
C TYR A 57 7.80 0.62 -0.91
N ARG A 58 8.31 1.85 -1.06
CA ARG A 58 8.70 2.69 0.06
C ARG A 58 7.54 3.02 0.99
N GLN A 59 6.36 3.33 0.46
CA GLN A 59 5.16 3.58 1.29
C GLN A 59 4.74 2.32 2.05
N ILE A 60 4.74 1.15 1.41
CA ILE A 60 4.46 -0.11 2.10
C ILE A 60 5.44 -0.33 3.24
N ARG A 61 6.74 -0.16 2.97
CA ARG A 61 7.81 -0.37 3.94
C ARG A 61 7.74 0.60 5.13
N GLU A 62 7.56 1.88 4.86
CA GLU A 62 7.73 2.89 5.90
C GLU A 62 6.43 3.37 6.54
N VAL A 63 5.29 3.12 5.90
CA VAL A 63 3.97 3.54 6.40
C VAL A 63 3.22 2.30 6.85
N VAL A 64 2.89 1.37 5.95
CA VAL A 64 2.05 0.21 6.29
C VAL A 64 2.73 -0.71 7.31
N ILE A 65 4.00 -1.05 7.07
CA ILE A 65 4.80 -1.88 7.99
C ILE A 65 5.30 -1.04 9.18
N GLY A 66 5.75 0.18 8.92
CA GLY A 66 6.44 1.03 9.91
C GLY A 66 5.54 1.65 10.98
N LEU A 67 4.25 1.88 10.70
CA LEU A 67 3.33 2.53 11.63
C LEU A 67 2.32 1.52 12.21
N PRO A 68 1.89 1.71 13.47
CA PRO A 68 0.82 0.91 14.07
C PRO A 68 -0.53 1.23 13.43
N ASP A 69 -1.54 0.41 13.73
CA ASP A 69 -2.96 0.69 13.44
C ASP A 69 -3.29 1.01 11.98
N ILE A 70 -2.56 0.40 11.05
CA ILE A 70 -2.87 0.39 9.62
C ILE A 70 -3.23 -1.02 9.21
N VAL A 71 -4.32 -1.18 8.47
CA VAL A 71 -4.81 -2.44 7.90
C VAL A 71 -5.15 -2.27 6.42
N PHE A 72 -5.11 -3.34 5.64
CA PHE A 72 -5.59 -3.34 4.26
C PHE A 72 -7.12 -3.41 4.21
N ASP A 73 -7.71 -2.78 3.20
CA ASP A 73 -9.11 -3.01 2.81
C ASP A 73 -9.25 -4.45 2.33
N GLU A 74 -9.92 -5.32 3.11
CA GLU A 74 -10.06 -6.75 2.82
C GLU A 74 -10.59 -7.01 1.40
N ALA A 75 -11.62 -6.26 0.99
CA ALA A 75 -12.20 -6.37 -0.35
C ALA A 75 -11.26 -5.89 -1.48
N GLY A 76 -10.13 -5.28 -1.15
CA GLY A 76 -9.13 -4.77 -2.07
C GLY A 76 -7.78 -5.47 -2.01
N ILE A 77 -7.58 -6.47 -1.14
CA ILE A 77 -6.30 -7.16 -1.00
C ILE A 77 -5.90 -7.87 -2.29
N GLU A 78 -6.81 -8.65 -2.88
CA GLU A 78 -6.55 -9.35 -4.15
C GLU A 78 -6.15 -8.40 -5.28
N GLU A 79 -6.94 -7.33 -5.50
CA GLU A 79 -6.64 -6.28 -6.49
C GLU A 79 -5.27 -5.63 -6.22
N GLY A 80 -4.97 -5.35 -4.95
CA GLY A 80 -3.70 -4.74 -4.54
C GLY A 80 -2.50 -5.65 -4.80
N VAL A 81 -2.61 -6.94 -4.49
CA VAL A 81 -1.55 -7.93 -4.76
C VAL A 81 -1.30 -8.06 -6.25
N GLN A 82 -2.37 -8.27 -7.04
CA GLN A 82 -2.27 -8.35 -8.50
C GLN A 82 -1.64 -7.09 -9.09
N THR A 83 -2.09 -5.92 -8.66
CA THR A 83 -1.55 -4.63 -9.10
C THR A 83 -0.04 -4.55 -8.90
N ILE A 84 0.46 -4.90 -7.70
CA ILE A 84 1.90 -4.81 -7.42
C ILE A 84 2.70 -5.76 -8.32
N LEU A 85 2.22 -6.99 -8.49
CA LEU A 85 2.94 -8.01 -9.27
C LEU A 85 2.93 -7.71 -10.77
N GLU A 86 1.82 -7.18 -11.30
CA GLU A 86 1.65 -6.84 -12.71
C GLU A 86 2.34 -5.53 -13.09
N LYS A 87 2.37 -4.55 -12.19
CA LYS A 87 2.91 -3.21 -12.46
C LYS A 87 4.42 -3.12 -12.23
N ALA A 88 5.05 -4.13 -11.61
CA ALA A 88 6.50 -4.24 -11.48
C ALA A 88 7.20 -4.17 -12.84
N ARG A 89 8.35 -3.47 -12.92
CA ARG A 89 9.10 -3.27 -14.17
C ARG A 89 10.10 -4.38 -14.46
N SER A 90 10.44 -5.18 -13.44
CA SER A 90 11.38 -6.29 -13.53
C SER A 90 10.97 -7.42 -12.59
N ASP A 91 11.56 -8.59 -12.78
CA ASP A 91 11.36 -9.73 -11.88
C ASP A 91 11.90 -9.44 -10.47
N GLU A 92 12.98 -8.66 -10.36
CA GLU A 92 13.52 -8.19 -9.08
C GLU A 92 12.53 -7.29 -8.33
N GLU A 93 11.92 -6.31 -9.02
CA GLU A 93 10.88 -5.48 -8.42
C GLU A 93 9.63 -6.29 -8.08
N ARG A 94 9.30 -7.32 -8.86
CA ARG A 94 8.16 -8.18 -8.58
C ARG A 94 8.38 -8.97 -7.28
N GLU A 95 9.58 -9.52 -7.11
CA GLU A 95 9.93 -10.27 -5.89
C GLU A 95 10.04 -9.34 -4.67
N GLU A 96 10.62 -8.14 -4.83
CA GLU A 96 10.60 -7.14 -3.76
C GLU A 96 9.17 -6.78 -3.35
N GLY A 97 8.29 -6.52 -4.33
CA GLY A 97 6.89 -6.21 -4.10
C GLY A 97 6.16 -7.34 -3.37
N ARG A 98 6.42 -8.59 -3.75
CA ARG A 98 5.87 -9.79 -3.10
C ARG A 98 6.29 -9.90 -1.64
N GLU A 99 7.58 -9.78 -1.34
CA GLU A 99 8.07 -9.88 0.03
C GLU A 99 7.57 -8.72 0.90
N LEU A 100 7.48 -7.50 0.34
CA LEU A 100 6.90 -6.36 1.05
C LEU A 100 5.43 -6.58 1.37
N LEU A 101 4.63 -7.09 0.43
CA LEU A 101 3.23 -7.44 0.67
C LEU A 101 3.10 -8.52 1.73
N ARG A 102 3.92 -9.57 1.66
CA ARG A 102 3.92 -10.66 2.64
C ARG A 102 4.15 -10.14 4.05
N ARG A 103 5.20 -9.34 4.24
CA ARG A 103 5.52 -8.72 5.54
C ARG A 103 4.44 -7.75 6.01
N ALA A 104 3.85 -6.97 5.10
CA ALA A 104 2.80 -6.04 5.44
C ALA A 104 1.54 -6.77 5.92
N LEU A 105 1.11 -7.80 5.19
CA LEU A 105 -0.06 -8.60 5.56
C LEU A 105 0.16 -9.46 6.80
N GLU A 106 1.35 -10.02 7.01
CA GLU A 106 1.72 -10.67 8.27
C GLU A 106 1.60 -9.71 9.46
N LYS A 107 2.12 -8.48 9.31
CA LYS A 107 2.05 -7.46 10.36
C LYS A 107 0.61 -7.06 10.67
N THR A 108 -0.28 -7.05 9.68
CA THR A 108 -1.69 -6.69 9.88
C THR A 108 -2.57 -7.88 10.24
N GLY A 109 -2.03 -9.10 10.26
CA GLY A 109 -2.79 -10.33 10.47
C GLY A 109 -3.72 -10.71 9.32
N GLN A 110 -3.44 -10.20 8.11
CA GLN A 110 -4.29 -10.35 6.91
C GLN A 110 -3.62 -11.18 5.80
N LEU A 111 -2.74 -12.12 6.19
CA LEU A 111 -1.98 -12.92 5.21
C LEU A 111 -2.86 -13.93 4.46
N ASP A 112 -3.86 -14.50 5.13
CA ASP A 112 -4.71 -15.56 4.57
C ASP A 112 -5.64 -15.01 3.47
N GLU A 113 -5.98 -13.72 3.55
CA GLU A 113 -6.80 -12.97 2.62
C GLU A 113 -6.12 -12.77 1.26
N ALA A 114 -4.79 -12.92 1.19
CA ALA A 114 -4.06 -12.93 -0.08
C ALA A 114 -4.15 -14.28 -0.82
N GLY A 115 -4.81 -15.30 -0.26
CA GLY A 115 -5.25 -16.49 -1.01
C GLY A 115 -4.13 -17.27 -1.72
N GLY A 116 -2.89 -17.22 -1.21
CA GLY A 116 -1.74 -17.88 -1.84
C GLY A 116 -1.13 -17.15 -3.04
N LEU A 117 -1.62 -15.96 -3.41
CA LEU A 117 -1.07 -15.13 -4.50
C LEU A 117 0.41 -14.75 -4.28
N LEU A 118 0.87 -14.82 -3.03
CA LEU A 118 2.24 -14.54 -2.62
C LEU A 118 3.13 -15.80 -2.50
N GLN A 119 2.64 -16.99 -2.87
CA GLN A 119 3.37 -18.27 -2.75
C GLN A 119 4.05 -18.75 -4.04
N ALA A 120 3.94 -18.00 -5.14
CA ALA A 120 4.49 -18.38 -6.45
C ALA A 120 5.98 -18.07 -6.61
#